data_AF-D7IHM8-F1
#
_entry.id   AF-D7IHM8-F1
#
_cell.length_a   1.000
_cell.length_b   1.000
_cell.length_c   1.000
_cell.angle_alpha   90.00
_cell.angle_beta   90.00
_cell.angle_gamma   90.00
#
_symmetry.space_group_name_H-M   'P 1'
#
loop_
_entity.id
_entity.type
_entity.pdbx_description
1 polymer ?
#
loop_
_entity_poly.entity_id
_entity_poly.type
_entity_poly.pdbx_seq_one_letter_code
_entity_poly.pdbx_strand_id
1 'polypeptide(L)'
;MNITKIISKTFDSRLKQIDLYASQASEIQHRVLSRLVNQAAQTEWGKKYDYASIRSYEDFRNRLPIQTYEEIKPYVERLRAGEQNLLWPSEIRWFAKSSGTTNDKSKFLPVSKEALEDIHYRGGKDAAALYFRINPDSHFFSGKGLILGGSHSPNLNSNHSLVGDLSAILIQNVNPLINFIRVPSKKIALMSEWETKIEAIANSTIPVNVTSLSGVPSWMLVLIKRILEKTGKQTLEEVWPNLEVFFHGGVAFTPYREQYKQVIHSKKMHYVETYNASEGYFGTQNDLSDPAMLLMIDYGIFYEFIPLEEVDKENPRAYCLEEVELNKNYAMVISTSCGLWRYMIGDTVKFTSKNPYKFVITGRTKHFINAFGEELIVDNAEKGLAKACAETGAQVCEYSAAPVFMDEHAKCRHQ
;
A
#
# COMPACT_ATOMS: atom_id res chain seq x y z
N MET A 1 34.46 0.64 1.87
CA MET A 1 33.75 1.67 2.66
C MET A 1 32.26 1.45 2.49
N ASN A 2 31.49 1.26 3.58
CA ASN A 2 30.04 1.02 3.48
C ASN A 2 29.33 2.36 3.15
N ILE A 3 28.95 2.55 1.89
CA ILE A 3 28.27 3.76 1.41
C ILE A 3 26.88 3.93 2.05
N THR A 4 26.17 2.84 2.37
CA THR A 4 24.89 2.89 3.08
C THR A 4 25.03 3.55 4.44
N LYS A 5 26.10 3.25 5.19
CA LYS A 5 26.33 3.86 6.50
C LYS A 5 26.54 5.39 6.43
N ILE A 6 27.03 5.89 5.29
CA ILE A 6 27.20 7.34 5.08
C ILE A 6 25.85 7.96 4.65
N ILE A 7 25.17 7.34 3.69
CA ILE A 7 23.89 7.85 3.15
C ILE A 7 22.78 7.80 4.21
N SER A 8 22.71 6.75 5.02
CA SER A 8 21.70 6.57 6.07
C SER A 8 21.64 7.75 7.05
N LYS A 9 22.78 8.37 7.38
CA LYS A 9 22.81 9.57 8.24
C LYS A 9 22.03 10.76 7.69
N THR A 10 21.84 10.83 6.37
CA THR A 10 21.02 11.91 5.77
C THR A 10 19.53 11.77 6.14
N PHE A 11 19.11 10.59 6.61
CA PHE A 11 17.76 10.33 7.07
C PHE A 11 17.54 10.62 8.56
N ASP A 12 18.58 10.90 9.36
CA ASP A 12 18.46 11.09 10.82
C ASP A 12 17.43 12.17 11.20
N SER A 13 17.41 13.29 10.46
CA SER A 13 16.42 14.35 10.69
C SER A 13 15.00 13.87 10.43
N ARG A 14 14.80 12.99 9.44
CA ARG A 14 13.49 12.42 9.12
C ARG A 14 13.08 11.39 10.17
N LEU A 15 14.01 10.56 10.61
CA LEU A 15 13.80 9.57 11.67
C LEU A 15 13.34 10.25 12.97
N LYS A 16 13.94 11.39 13.34
CA LYS A 16 13.51 12.21 14.49
C LYS A 16 12.08 12.76 14.35
N GLN A 17 11.63 13.09 13.14
CA GLN A 17 10.23 13.50 12.90
C GLN A 17 9.28 12.32 13.09
N ILE A 18 9.66 11.13 12.61
CA ILE A 18 8.87 9.90 12.82
C ILE A 18 8.80 9.55 14.31
N ASP A 19 9.83 9.82 15.11
CA ASP A 19 9.80 9.58 16.56
C ASP A 19 8.71 10.39 17.28
N LEU A 20 8.32 11.54 16.73
CA LEU A 20 7.21 12.34 17.26
C LEU A 20 5.86 11.64 17.12
N TYR A 21 5.73 10.59 16.29
CA TYR A 21 4.48 9.85 16.13
C TYR A 21 4.02 9.19 17.43
N ALA A 22 4.93 8.89 18.35
CA ALA A 22 4.58 8.29 19.63
C ALA A 22 4.01 9.29 20.65
N SER A 23 4.18 10.60 20.44
CA SER A 23 3.81 11.64 21.43
C SER A 23 2.95 12.77 20.88
N GLN A 24 2.94 13.00 19.56
CA GLN A 24 2.27 14.13 18.90
C GLN A 24 1.29 13.68 17.82
N ALA A 25 0.84 12.42 17.83
CA ALA A 25 0.06 11.85 16.73
C ALA A 25 -1.19 12.68 16.38
N SER A 26 -1.92 13.10 17.41
CA SER A 26 -3.11 13.93 17.29
C SER A 26 -2.84 15.26 16.61
N GLU A 27 -1.87 16.01 17.14
CA GLU A 27 -1.48 17.31 16.61
C GLU A 27 -0.99 17.21 15.16
N ILE A 28 -0.28 16.14 14.83
CA ILE A 28 0.18 15.88 13.47
C ILE A 28 -1.02 15.69 12.53
N GLN A 29 -1.98 14.83 12.87
CA GLN A 29 -3.16 14.58 12.03
C GLN A 29 -4.08 15.80 11.89
N HIS A 30 -4.29 16.57 12.97
CA HIS A 30 -5.03 17.84 12.90
C HIS A 30 -4.34 18.87 11.98
N ARG A 31 -3.01 18.96 12.02
CA ARG A 31 -2.24 19.80 11.08
C ARG A 31 -2.38 19.33 9.64
N VAL A 32 -2.37 18.02 9.40
CA VAL A 32 -2.61 17.46 8.06
C VAL A 32 -4.01 17.82 7.57
N LEU A 33 -5.06 17.59 8.38
CA LEU A 33 -6.44 17.95 8.02
C LEU A 33 -6.57 19.43 7.68
N SER A 34 -6.07 20.31 8.56
CA SER A 34 -6.11 21.76 8.35
C SER A 34 -5.42 22.17 7.06
N ARG A 35 -4.23 21.60 6.77
CA ARG A 35 -3.51 21.84 5.52
C ARG A 35 -4.34 21.41 4.31
N LEU A 36 -4.88 20.20 4.32
CA LEU A 36 -5.65 19.66 3.18
C LEU A 36 -6.89 20.52 2.91
N VAL A 37 -7.70 20.81 3.93
CA VAL A 37 -8.92 21.61 3.81
C VAL A 37 -8.62 23.03 3.30
N ASN A 38 -7.59 23.68 3.86
CA ASN A 38 -7.20 25.03 3.44
C ASN A 38 -6.73 25.07 1.99
N GLN A 39 -5.94 24.09 1.55
CA GLN A 39 -5.47 24.01 0.17
C GLN A 39 -6.62 23.80 -0.81
N ALA A 40 -7.59 22.96 -0.46
CA ALA A 40 -8.71 22.62 -1.33
C ALA A 40 -9.88 23.61 -1.26
N ALA A 41 -9.84 24.64 -0.42
CA ALA A 41 -10.98 25.51 -0.16
C ALA A 41 -11.55 26.21 -1.41
N GLN A 42 -10.71 26.46 -2.43
CA GLN A 42 -11.12 27.13 -3.67
C GLN A 42 -11.52 26.19 -4.82
N THR A 43 -11.45 24.88 -4.59
CA THR A 43 -11.93 23.87 -5.55
C THR A 43 -13.46 23.86 -5.62
N GLU A 44 -14.05 23.29 -6.66
CA GLU A 44 -15.50 23.08 -6.72
C GLU A 44 -16.01 22.31 -5.50
N TRP A 45 -15.30 21.24 -5.12
CA TRP A 45 -15.62 20.45 -3.94
C TRP A 45 -15.51 21.25 -2.64
N GLY A 46 -14.43 22.03 -2.49
CA GLY A 46 -14.22 22.88 -1.31
C GLY A 46 -15.29 23.96 -1.17
N LYS A 47 -15.75 24.55 -2.29
CA LYS A 47 -16.86 25.50 -2.29
C LYS A 47 -18.20 24.83 -1.99
N LYS A 48 -18.46 23.65 -2.55
CA LYS A 48 -19.69 22.87 -2.31
C LYS A 48 -19.91 22.57 -0.82
N TYR A 49 -18.83 22.27 -0.09
CA TYR A 49 -18.89 21.93 1.33
C TYR A 49 -18.40 23.06 2.25
N ASP A 50 -18.24 24.28 1.73
CA ASP A 50 -17.80 25.46 2.48
C ASP A 50 -16.55 25.22 3.37
N TYR A 51 -15.49 24.71 2.76
CA TYR A 51 -14.22 24.44 3.45
C TYR A 51 -13.62 25.69 4.10
N ALA A 52 -13.95 26.88 3.58
CA ALA A 52 -13.48 28.15 4.12
C ALA A 52 -13.95 28.41 5.56
N SER A 53 -15.06 27.80 6.01
CA SER A 53 -15.57 27.94 7.38
C SER A 53 -15.15 26.81 8.34
N ILE A 54 -14.56 25.72 7.83
CA ILE A 54 -14.13 24.58 8.66
C ILE A 54 -12.96 25.01 9.56
N ARG A 55 -13.09 24.83 10.89
CA ARG A 55 -12.05 25.17 11.88
C ARG A 55 -11.65 23.98 12.76
N SER A 56 -12.49 22.96 12.83
CA SER A 56 -12.30 21.77 13.67
C SER A 56 -12.53 20.48 12.89
N TYR A 57 -12.13 19.35 13.47
CA TYR A 57 -12.46 18.03 12.92
C TYR A 57 -13.99 17.80 12.94
N GLU A 58 -14.66 18.29 13.97
CA GLU A 58 -16.11 18.21 14.14
C GLU A 58 -16.84 18.95 13.03
N ASP A 59 -16.39 20.16 12.67
CA ASP A 59 -16.92 20.89 11.51
C ASP A 59 -16.78 20.05 10.25
N PHE A 60 -15.57 19.53 10.01
CA PHE A 60 -15.27 18.71 8.84
C PHE A 60 -16.15 17.46 8.76
N ARG A 61 -16.22 16.70 9.85
CA ARG A 61 -17.00 15.46 9.95
C ARG A 61 -18.50 15.70 9.77
N ASN A 62 -19.04 16.78 10.33
CA ASN A 62 -20.47 17.12 10.20
C ASN A 62 -20.84 17.65 8.81
N ARG A 63 -19.87 18.20 8.07
CA ARG A 63 -20.08 18.86 6.79
C ARG A 63 -19.97 17.90 5.61
N LEU A 64 -18.98 17.00 5.66
CA LEU A 64 -18.69 16.08 4.57
C LEU A 64 -19.27 14.70 4.86
N PRO A 65 -20.02 14.08 3.95
CA PRO A 65 -20.40 12.68 4.08
C PRO A 65 -19.21 11.76 3.82
N ILE A 66 -19.25 10.55 4.37
CA ILE A 66 -18.35 9.45 3.96
C ILE A 66 -18.65 9.12 2.49
N GLN A 67 -17.60 8.93 1.69
CA GLN A 67 -17.69 8.71 0.24
C GLN A 67 -17.20 7.31 -0.12
N THR A 68 -17.80 6.73 -1.16
CA THR A 68 -17.23 5.61 -1.91
C THR A 68 -16.74 6.10 -3.27
N TYR A 69 -16.39 5.18 -4.17
CA TYR A 69 -15.96 5.56 -5.51
C TYR A 69 -17.11 6.13 -6.35
N GLU A 70 -18.34 5.69 -6.13
CA GLU A 70 -19.47 6.07 -6.98
C GLU A 70 -19.81 7.57 -6.84
N GLU A 71 -19.66 8.14 -5.65
CA GLU A 71 -19.93 9.56 -5.41
C GLU A 71 -18.87 10.49 -6.01
N ILE A 72 -17.60 10.06 -6.05
CA ILE A 72 -16.50 10.85 -6.62
C ILE A 72 -16.34 10.65 -8.13
N LYS A 73 -16.88 9.56 -8.67
CA LYS A 73 -16.72 9.18 -10.08
C LYS A 73 -17.13 10.27 -11.08
N PRO A 74 -18.24 11.02 -10.91
CA PRO A 74 -18.57 12.12 -11.82
C PRO A 74 -17.48 13.20 -11.90
N TYR A 75 -16.84 13.50 -10.77
CA TYR A 75 -15.71 14.44 -10.73
C TYR A 75 -14.47 13.85 -11.40
N VAL A 76 -14.19 12.56 -11.18
CA VAL A 76 -13.09 11.85 -11.84
C VAL A 76 -13.27 11.85 -13.37
N GLU A 77 -14.48 11.62 -13.88
CA GLU A 77 -14.76 11.62 -15.31
C GLU A 77 -14.53 13.01 -15.93
N ARG A 78 -14.95 14.07 -15.24
CA ARG A 78 -14.66 15.47 -15.63
C ARG A 78 -13.17 15.79 -15.60
N LEU A 79 -12.45 15.37 -14.55
CA LEU A 79 -10.99 15.52 -14.47
C LEU A 79 -10.30 14.82 -15.66
N ARG A 80 -10.74 13.61 -16.02
CA ARG A 80 -10.21 12.86 -17.17
C ARG A 80 -10.53 13.51 -18.52
N ALA A 81 -11.62 14.26 -18.60
CA ALA A 81 -11.98 15.08 -19.75
C ALA A 81 -11.17 16.39 -19.83
N GLY A 82 -10.35 16.70 -18.81
CA GLY A 82 -9.43 17.83 -18.80
C GLY A 82 -9.87 19.00 -17.90
N GLU A 83 -11.06 18.93 -17.30
CA GLU A 83 -11.50 19.93 -16.32
C GLU A 83 -10.62 19.86 -15.05
N GLN A 84 -10.30 21.00 -14.43
CA GLN A 84 -9.35 21.10 -13.31
C GLN A 84 -9.99 21.79 -12.12
N ASN A 85 -9.28 21.80 -10.97
CA ASN A 85 -9.73 22.47 -9.75
C ASN A 85 -11.09 21.94 -9.21
N LEU A 86 -11.36 20.64 -9.45
CA LEU A 86 -12.60 19.98 -9.02
C LEU A 86 -12.49 19.41 -7.60
N LEU A 87 -11.60 18.44 -7.41
CA LEU A 87 -11.38 17.73 -6.13
C LEU A 87 -10.12 18.22 -5.38
N TRP A 88 -9.14 18.72 -6.13
CA TRP A 88 -7.85 19.21 -5.65
C TRP A 88 -7.41 20.40 -6.53
N PRO A 89 -6.69 21.41 -6.01
CA PRO A 89 -6.40 22.64 -6.75
C PRO A 89 -5.31 22.48 -7.81
N SER A 90 -4.34 21.57 -7.61
CA SER A 90 -3.30 21.33 -8.61
C SER A 90 -3.88 20.66 -9.85
N GLU A 91 -3.22 20.82 -10.99
CA GLU A 91 -3.56 20.09 -12.19
C GLU A 91 -3.43 18.57 -11.98
N ILE A 92 -4.47 17.81 -12.34
CA ILE A 92 -4.51 16.35 -12.27
C ILE A 92 -4.40 15.78 -13.68
N ARG A 93 -3.24 15.16 -13.97
CA ARG A 93 -2.97 14.49 -15.25
C ARG A 93 -2.93 12.97 -15.15
N TRP A 94 -2.68 12.44 -13.96
CA TRP A 94 -2.44 11.01 -13.77
C TRP A 94 -3.62 10.36 -13.06
N PHE A 95 -3.99 9.18 -13.53
CA PHE A 95 -5.06 8.38 -12.95
C PHE A 95 -4.56 6.95 -12.74
N ALA A 96 -4.41 6.57 -11.48
CA ALA A 96 -4.06 5.21 -11.10
C ALA A 96 -5.28 4.31 -11.35
N LYS A 97 -5.10 3.30 -12.21
CA LYS A 97 -6.11 2.25 -12.40
C LYS A 97 -6.06 1.34 -11.17
N SER A 98 -7.17 1.22 -10.46
CA SER A 98 -7.34 0.27 -9.36
C SER A 98 -8.28 -0.85 -9.80
N SER A 99 -7.85 -2.09 -9.59
CA SER A 99 -8.65 -3.30 -9.76
C SER A 99 -9.68 -3.37 -8.62
N GLY A 100 -10.71 -2.53 -8.68
CA GLY A 100 -11.83 -2.61 -7.74
C GLY A 100 -12.54 -3.97 -7.88
N THR A 101 -12.76 -4.66 -6.76
CA THR A 101 -13.40 -5.98 -6.71
C THR A 101 -14.93 -5.93 -6.82
N THR A 102 -15.49 -4.93 -7.51
CA THR A 102 -16.93 -4.75 -7.67
C THR A 102 -17.30 -4.41 -9.11
N ASN A 103 -18.10 -5.28 -9.73
CA ASN A 103 -18.87 -5.11 -10.97
C ASN A 103 -18.13 -4.48 -12.18
N ASP A 104 -17.09 -5.16 -12.67
CA ASP A 104 -16.55 -5.05 -14.04
C ASP A 104 -16.10 -3.66 -14.54
N LYS A 105 -16.03 -2.64 -13.67
CA LYS A 105 -15.55 -1.30 -14.03
C LYS A 105 -14.33 -0.94 -13.20
N SER A 106 -13.18 -0.79 -13.85
CA SER A 106 -11.95 -0.33 -13.20
C SER A 106 -12.16 1.05 -12.55
N LYS A 107 -11.66 1.22 -11.33
CA LYS A 107 -11.63 2.53 -10.66
C LYS A 107 -10.44 3.33 -11.20
N PHE A 108 -10.61 4.63 -11.37
CA PHE A 108 -9.57 5.57 -11.81
C PHE A 108 -9.37 6.60 -10.72
N LEU A 109 -8.30 6.45 -9.95
CA LEU A 109 -8.03 7.33 -8.81
C LEU A 109 -7.12 8.47 -9.26
N PRO A 110 -7.51 9.74 -9.04
CA PRO A 110 -6.66 10.87 -9.38
C PRO A 110 -5.35 10.80 -8.58
N VAL A 111 -4.24 11.15 -9.22
CA VAL A 111 -2.94 11.29 -8.58
C VAL A 111 -2.44 12.70 -8.84
N SER A 112 -2.30 13.49 -7.78
CA SER A 112 -1.76 14.85 -7.85
C SER A 112 -0.23 14.85 -7.82
N LYS A 113 0.38 15.98 -8.18
CA LYS A 113 1.84 16.14 -8.06
C LYS A 113 2.27 16.11 -6.59
N GLU A 114 1.47 16.69 -5.70
CA GLU A 114 1.71 16.70 -4.26
C GLU A 114 1.75 15.27 -3.73
N ALA A 115 0.77 14.43 -4.07
CA ALA A 115 0.69 13.05 -3.60
C ALA A 115 1.85 12.16 -4.08
N LEU A 116 2.41 12.43 -5.27
CA LEU A 116 3.65 11.76 -5.68
C LEU A 116 4.75 11.98 -4.64
N GLU A 117 4.91 13.21 -4.15
CA GLU A 117 5.98 13.59 -3.22
C GLU A 117 5.63 13.35 -1.74
N ASP A 118 4.47 13.83 -1.27
CA ASP A 118 4.08 13.86 0.14
C ASP A 118 3.32 12.61 0.61
N ILE A 119 3.05 11.67 -0.29
CA ILE A 119 2.50 10.35 0.02
C ILE A 119 3.43 9.24 -0.48
N HIS A 120 3.54 9.06 -1.80
CA HIS A 120 4.12 7.84 -2.36
C HIS A 120 5.66 7.78 -2.28
N TYR A 121 6.35 8.82 -2.75
CA TYR A 121 7.82 8.85 -2.67
C TYR A 121 8.31 9.05 -1.23
N ARG A 122 7.58 9.80 -0.40
CA ARG A 122 7.84 9.86 1.03
C ARG A 122 7.73 8.48 1.68
N GLY A 123 6.67 7.74 1.36
CA GLY A 123 6.47 6.33 1.70
C GLY A 123 7.70 5.45 1.48
N GLY A 124 8.17 5.39 0.23
CA GLY A 124 9.35 4.57 -0.11
C GLY A 124 10.64 5.03 0.56
N LYS A 125 10.84 6.35 0.72
CA LYS A 125 12.02 6.90 1.41
C LYS A 125 12.00 6.56 2.90
N ASP A 126 10.85 6.68 3.56
CA ASP A 126 10.72 6.41 4.99
C ASP A 126 10.83 4.91 5.30
N ALA A 127 10.34 4.03 4.42
CA ALA A 127 10.55 2.59 4.55
C ALA A 127 12.04 2.23 4.52
N ALA A 128 12.80 2.81 3.59
CA ALA A 128 14.26 2.63 3.54
C ALA A 128 14.94 3.21 4.79
N ALA A 129 14.53 4.40 5.22
CA ALA A 129 15.07 5.07 6.40
C ALA A 129 14.87 4.25 7.68
N LEU A 130 13.66 3.72 7.89
CA LEU A 130 13.34 2.84 9.01
C LEU A 130 14.12 1.53 8.93
N TYR A 131 14.23 0.95 7.74
CA TYR A 131 15.06 -0.24 7.53
C TYR A 131 16.54 -0.02 7.92
N PHE A 132 17.13 1.14 7.59
CA PHE A 132 18.51 1.46 8.00
C PHE A 132 18.66 1.64 9.50
N ARG A 133 17.61 2.14 10.18
CA ARG A 133 17.59 2.24 11.63
C ARG A 133 17.59 0.87 12.30
N ILE A 134 16.82 -0.08 11.75
CA ILE A 134 16.76 -1.47 12.23
C ILE A 134 18.08 -2.21 11.90
N ASN A 135 18.66 -1.91 10.74
CA ASN A 135 19.83 -2.60 10.19
C ASN A 135 20.99 -1.62 9.92
N PRO A 136 21.71 -1.15 10.98
CA PRO A 136 22.75 -0.14 10.84
C PRO A 136 23.97 -0.58 10.01
N ASP A 137 24.16 -1.90 9.86
CA ASP A 137 25.22 -2.50 9.04
C ASP A 137 24.77 -2.85 7.61
N SER A 138 23.57 -2.41 7.22
CA SER A 138 23.00 -2.63 5.87
C SER A 138 23.97 -2.22 4.75
N HIS A 139 23.92 -2.97 3.64
CA HIS A 139 24.65 -2.72 2.41
C HIS A 139 23.72 -2.31 1.25
N PHE A 140 22.51 -1.82 1.55
CA PHE A 140 21.46 -1.47 0.59
C PHE A 140 21.94 -0.67 -0.64
N PHE A 141 22.75 0.37 -0.46
CA PHE A 141 23.26 1.23 -1.53
C PHE A 141 24.57 0.75 -2.18
N SER A 142 25.09 -0.43 -1.80
CA SER A 142 26.24 -1.06 -2.47
C SER A 142 25.88 -1.71 -3.81
N GLY A 143 24.58 -1.85 -4.09
CA GLY A 143 24.03 -2.37 -5.33
C GLY A 143 22.78 -1.61 -5.73
N LYS A 144 21.94 -2.26 -6.52
CA LYS A 144 20.70 -1.68 -7.05
C LYS A 144 19.47 -2.36 -6.45
N GLY A 145 18.40 -1.61 -6.27
CA GLY A 145 17.09 -2.15 -5.92
C GLY A 145 16.34 -2.63 -7.16
N LEU A 146 15.94 -3.90 -7.17
CA LEU A 146 15.05 -4.45 -8.19
C LEU A 146 13.61 -4.11 -7.82
N ILE A 147 12.98 -3.25 -8.63
CA ILE A 147 11.59 -2.84 -8.45
C ILE A 147 10.75 -3.51 -9.52
N LEU A 148 9.83 -4.38 -9.10
CA LEU A 148 8.84 -4.99 -9.97
C LEU A 148 7.50 -4.26 -9.80
N GLY A 149 7.21 -3.37 -10.74
CA GLY A 149 5.94 -2.67 -10.84
C GLY A 149 5.01 -3.27 -11.89
N GLY A 150 3.75 -2.87 -11.83
CA GLY A 150 2.75 -3.09 -12.87
C GLY A 150 3.12 -2.46 -14.23
N SER A 151 2.28 -2.66 -15.24
CA SER A 151 2.55 -2.25 -16.61
C SER A 151 1.82 -0.97 -17.00
N HIS A 152 2.28 -0.32 -18.09
CA HIS A 152 1.43 0.63 -18.78
C HIS A 152 0.36 -0.16 -19.54
N SER A 153 -0.90 0.05 -19.19
CA SER A 153 -1.97 -0.09 -20.16
C SER A 153 -2.13 1.27 -20.85
N PRO A 154 -1.76 1.43 -22.13
CA PRO A 154 -2.10 2.65 -22.85
C PRO A 154 -3.62 2.82 -22.84
N ASN A 155 -4.11 4.02 -22.49
CA ASN A 155 -5.50 4.37 -22.77
C ASN A 155 -5.50 5.32 -23.98
N LEU A 156 -6.25 4.92 -25.00
CA LEU A 156 -6.19 5.40 -26.37
C LEU A 156 -7.05 6.64 -26.67
N ASN A 157 -7.73 7.26 -25.68
CA ASN A 157 -8.84 8.17 -25.98
C ASN A 157 -8.83 9.56 -25.29
N SER A 158 -7.69 10.10 -24.85
CA SER A 158 -7.62 11.50 -24.39
C SER A 158 -6.19 12.06 -24.41
N ASN A 159 -6.00 13.24 -25.00
CA ASN A 159 -4.73 13.98 -24.97
C ASN A 159 -4.42 14.59 -23.58
N HIS A 160 -5.35 14.49 -22.62
CA HIS A 160 -5.33 15.24 -21.36
C HIS A 160 -5.18 14.35 -20.11
N SER A 161 -5.29 13.02 -20.24
CA SER A 161 -5.21 12.11 -19.09
C SER A 161 -4.30 10.91 -19.35
N LEU A 162 -3.44 10.59 -18.38
CA LEU A 162 -2.55 9.43 -18.37
C LEU A 162 -3.07 8.40 -17.37
N VAL A 163 -3.44 7.23 -17.88
CA VAL A 163 -3.95 6.12 -17.08
C VAL A 163 -2.89 5.01 -17.02
N GLY A 164 -2.70 4.42 -15.85
CA GLY A 164 -1.83 3.26 -15.69
C GLY A 164 -1.84 2.75 -14.26
N ASP A 165 -1.09 1.68 -14.00
CA ASP A 165 -0.84 1.25 -12.64
C ASP A 165 -0.08 2.35 -11.88
N LEU A 166 -0.37 2.52 -10.58
CA LEU A 166 0.30 3.53 -9.77
C LEU A 166 1.84 3.42 -9.87
N SER A 167 2.37 2.20 -9.85
CA SER A 167 3.81 1.97 -10.00
C SER A 167 4.38 2.49 -11.32
N ALA A 168 3.61 2.42 -12.41
CA ALA A 168 4.02 2.95 -13.70
C ALA A 168 4.06 4.48 -13.69
N ILE A 169 3.05 5.12 -13.10
CA ILE A 169 3.00 6.58 -12.89
C ILE A 169 4.20 7.04 -12.03
N LEU A 170 4.49 6.32 -10.94
CA LEU A 170 5.63 6.63 -10.06
C LEU A 170 6.96 6.51 -10.80
N ILE A 171 7.17 5.45 -11.59
CA ILE A 171 8.40 5.26 -12.39
C ILE A 171 8.50 6.28 -13.52
N GLN A 172 7.37 6.74 -14.05
CA GLN A 172 7.35 7.75 -15.10
C GLN A 172 7.86 9.10 -14.59
N ASN A 173 7.49 9.47 -13.35
CA ASN A 173 7.75 10.77 -12.75
C ASN A 173 8.92 10.80 -11.76
N VAL A 174 9.58 9.65 -11.50
CA VAL A 174 10.70 9.59 -10.55
C VAL A 174 11.88 10.44 -11.03
N ASN A 175 12.58 11.06 -10.08
CA ASN A 175 13.81 11.80 -10.37
C ASN A 175 14.81 10.91 -11.14
N PRO A 176 15.40 11.41 -12.26
CA PRO A 176 16.35 10.65 -13.06
C PRO A 176 17.52 10.05 -12.28
N LEU A 177 17.96 10.66 -11.18
CA LEU A 177 19.03 10.15 -10.34
C LEU A 177 18.69 8.79 -9.71
N ILE A 178 17.42 8.52 -9.43
CA ILE A 178 16.97 7.24 -8.88
C ILE A 178 17.19 6.10 -9.88
N ASN A 179 17.29 6.39 -11.18
CA ASN A 179 17.60 5.39 -12.20
C ASN A 179 18.99 4.76 -12.05
N PHE A 180 19.92 5.43 -11.34
CA PHE A 180 21.24 4.86 -11.09
C PHE A 180 21.25 3.79 -10.00
N ILE A 181 20.29 3.87 -9.06
CA ILE A 181 20.20 2.97 -7.89
C ILE A 181 19.09 1.92 -8.02
N ARG A 182 18.35 1.90 -9.14
CA ARG A 182 17.28 0.92 -9.40
C ARG A 182 17.52 0.10 -10.67
N VAL A 183 16.94 -1.08 -10.69
CA VAL A 183 16.72 -1.91 -11.88
C VAL A 183 15.28 -2.44 -11.88
N PRO A 184 14.72 -2.82 -13.04
CA PRO A 184 15.26 -2.69 -14.39
C PRO A 184 15.21 -1.23 -14.90
N SER A 185 15.69 -0.98 -16.12
CA SER A 185 15.60 0.34 -16.76
C SER A 185 14.13 0.78 -16.91
N LYS A 186 13.90 2.10 -17.01
CA LYS A 186 12.54 2.66 -17.23
C LYS A 186 11.83 2.01 -18.42
N LYS A 187 12.54 1.78 -19.53
CA LYS A 187 11.97 1.14 -20.73
C LYS A 187 11.46 -0.27 -20.44
N ILE A 188 12.23 -1.08 -19.72
CA ILE A 188 11.87 -2.46 -19.38
C ILE A 188 10.75 -2.49 -18.33
N ALA A 189 10.84 -1.64 -17.30
CA ALA A 189 9.85 -1.58 -16.23
C ALA A 189 8.42 -1.26 -16.73
N LEU A 190 8.32 -0.49 -17.82
CA LEU A 190 7.05 0.00 -18.37
C LEU A 190 6.50 -0.86 -19.53
N MET A 191 7.10 -2.01 -19.84
CA MET A 191 6.59 -2.95 -20.85
C MET A 191 5.18 -3.44 -20.48
N SER A 192 4.31 -3.57 -21.49
CA SER A 192 2.90 -4.00 -21.35
C SER A 192 2.75 -5.52 -21.25
N GLU A 193 3.43 -6.26 -22.14
CA GLU A 193 3.34 -7.72 -22.22
C GLU A 193 4.11 -8.40 -21.10
N TRP A 194 3.38 -9.16 -20.27
CA TRP A 194 3.89 -9.74 -19.04
C TRP A 194 5.05 -10.72 -19.27
N GLU A 195 4.87 -11.68 -20.19
CA GLU A 195 5.89 -12.73 -20.44
C GLU A 195 7.19 -12.13 -20.96
N THR A 196 7.10 -11.24 -21.97
CA THR A 196 8.27 -10.55 -22.53
C THR A 196 8.92 -9.63 -21.49
N LYS A 197 8.11 -9.00 -20.63
CA LYS A 197 8.61 -8.15 -19.54
C LYS A 197 9.43 -8.97 -18.54
N ILE A 198 8.92 -10.11 -18.09
CA ILE A 198 9.65 -10.98 -17.15
C ILE A 198 10.98 -11.44 -17.75
N GLU A 199 11.02 -11.86 -19.01
CA GLU A 199 12.27 -12.19 -19.69
C GLU A 199 13.25 -11.02 -19.72
N ALA A 200 12.79 -9.82 -20.11
CA ALA A 200 13.63 -8.64 -20.19
C ALA A 200 14.16 -8.21 -18.82
N ILE A 201 13.34 -8.32 -17.76
CA ILE A 201 13.76 -8.05 -16.39
C ILE A 201 14.82 -9.06 -15.96
N ALA A 202 14.56 -10.35 -16.12
CA ALA A 202 15.52 -11.40 -15.75
C ALA A 202 16.88 -11.18 -16.44
N ASN A 203 16.88 -11.04 -17.77
CA ASN A 203 18.10 -10.84 -18.55
C ASN A 203 18.88 -9.58 -18.15
N SER A 204 18.17 -8.49 -17.83
CA SER A 204 18.83 -7.22 -17.45
C SER A 204 19.28 -7.15 -16.00
N THR A 205 18.81 -8.05 -15.13
CA THR A 205 19.07 -8.01 -13.68
C THR A 205 20.01 -9.10 -13.18
N ILE A 206 20.09 -10.26 -13.87
CA ILE A 206 21.05 -11.34 -13.57
C ILE A 206 22.51 -10.82 -13.41
N PRO A 207 23.06 -9.98 -14.32
CA PRO A 207 24.46 -9.54 -14.21
C PRO A 207 24.66 -8.37 -13.22
N VAL A 208 23.60 -7.94 -12.52
CA VAL A 208 23.64 -6.76 -11.64
C VAL A 208 23.77 -7.19 -10.18
N ASN A 209 24.56 -6.46 -9.40
CA ASN A 209 24.55 -6.58 -7.95
C ASN A 209 23.22 -6.04 -7.38
N VAL A 210 22.23 -6.92 -7.20
CA VAL A 210 20.94 -6.57 -6.58
C VAL A 210 21.04 -6.75 -5.07
N THR A 211 20.71 -5.69 -4.33
CA THR A 211 20.77 -5.65 -2.85
C THR A 211 19.40 -5.61 -2.20
N SER A 212 18.38 -5.18 -2.95
CA SER A 212 17.01 -5.11 -2.46
C SER A 212 16.00 -5.45 -3.53
N LEU A 213 14.86 -5.99 -3.10
CA LEU A 213 13.68 -6.23 -3.92
C LEU A 213 12.55 -5.31 -3.45
N SER A 214 11.68 -4.90 -4.37
CA SER A 214 10.44 -4.19 -4.05
C SER A 214 9.32 -4.59 -5.01
N GLY A 215 8.16 -4.92 -4.48
CA GLY A 215 7.00 -5.31 -5.29
C GLY A 215 6.05 -6.26 -4.59
N VAL A 216 5.12 -6.81 -5.36
CA VAL A 216 4.10 -7.74 -4.86
C VAL A 216 4.70 -9.16 -4.77
N PRO A 217 4.55 -9.87 -3.64
CA PRO A 217 5.12 -11.20 -3.41
C PRO A 217 4.88 -12.23 -4.51
N SER A 218 3.65 -12.34 -5.03
CA SER A 218 3.28 -13.33 -6.05
C SER A 218 4.07 -13.13 -7.35
N TRP A 219 4.05 -11.90 -7.87
CA TRP A 219 4.73 -11.52 -9.11
C TRP A 219 6.25 -11.58 -8.98
N MET A 220 6.78 -11.17 -7.84
CA MET A 220 8.22 -11.23 -7.57
C MET A 220 8.72 -12.67 -7.51
N LEU A 221 7.92 -13.59 -6.95
CA LEU A 221 8.29 -14.99 -6.87
C LEU A 221 8.35 -15.66 -8.26
N VAL A 222 7.44 -15.29 -9.17
CA VAL A 222 7.49 -15.73 -10.58
C VAL A 222 8.80 -15.29 -11.24
N LEU A 223 9.19 -14.03 -11.05
CA LEU A 223 10.46 -13.52 -11.57
C LEU A 223 11.67 -14.26 -10.97
N ILE A 224 11.68 -14.49 -9.66
CA ILE A 224 12.76 -15.21 -8.97
C ILE A 224 12.90 -16.63 -9.53
N LYS A 225 11.79 -17.38 -9.62
CA LYS A 225 11.80 -18.74 -10.20
C LYS A 225 12.35 -18.74 -11.63
N ARG A 226 11.97 -17.75 -12.44
CA ARG A 226 12.50 -17.61 -13.80
C ARG A 226 13.99 -17.29 -13.83
N ILE A 227 14.48 -16.45 -12.94
CA ILE A 227 15.91 -16.14 -12.82
C ILE A 227 16.72 -17.38 -12.42
N LEU A 228 16.23 -18.16 -11.46
CA LEU A 228 16.87 -19.41 -11.03
C LEU A 228 16.92 -20.43 -12.17
N GLU A 229 15.81 -20.61 -12.90
CA GLU A 229 15.74 -21.48 -14.07
C GLU A 229 16.78 -21.08 -15.14
N LYS A 230 16.87 -19.78 -15.47
CA LYS A 230 17.81 -19.28 -16.49
C LYS A 230 19.27 -19.38 -16.09
N THR A 231 19.56 -19.25 -14.80
CA THR A 231 20.94 -19.29 -14.29
C THR A 231 21.38 -20.70 -13.90
N GLY A 232 20.45 -21.65 -13.81
CA GLY A 232 20.69 -23.00 -13.29
C GLY A 232 21.04 -23.02 -11.80
N LYS A 233 20.79 -21.93 -11.07
CA LYS A 233 21.07 -21.80 -9.63
C LYS A 233 19.90 -22.32 -8.81
N GLN A 234 20.17 -22.79 -7.60
CA GLN A 234 19.13 -23.31 -6.70
C GLN A 234 18.58 -22.20 -5.81
N THR A 235 19.42 -21.26 -5.41
CA THR A 235 19.07 -20.18 -4.47
C THR A 235 19.42 -18.81 -5.03
N LEU A 236 18.68 -17.79 -4.61
CA LEU A 236 18.81 -16.45 -5.16
C LEU A 236 20.11 -15.78 -4.72
N GLU A 237 20.64 -16.09 -3.55
CA GLU A 237 21.95 -15.61 -3.09
C GLU A 237 23.13 -16.12 -3.94
N GLU A 238 22.97 -17.21 -4.70
CA GLU A 238 23.97 -17.63 -5.70
C GLU A 238 23.98 -16.71 -6.92
N VAL A 239 22.87 -16.03 -7.21
CA VAL A 239 22.75 -15.03 -8.27
C VAL A 239 23.11 -13.64 -7.75
N TRP A 240 22.59 -13.27 -6.57
CA TRP A 240 22.77 -11.97 -5.94
C TRP A 240 23.28 -12.12 -4.49
N PRO A 241 24.60 -12.28 -4.29
CA PRO A 241 25.18 -12.56 -2.97
C PRO A 241 24.97 -11.46 -1.90
N ASN A 242 24.66 -10.23 -2.32
CA ASN A 242 24.46 -9.09 -1.44
C ASN A 242 22.98 -8.75 -1.23
N LEU A 243 22.05 -9.61 -1.67
CA LEU A 243 20.63 -9.42 -1.41
C LEU A 243 20.34 -9.49 0.09
N GLU A 244 19.68 -8.46 0.63
CA GLU A 244 19.42 -8.36 2.07
C GLU A 244 17.98 -7.97 2.45
N VAL A 245 17.18 -7.43 1.53
CA VAL A 245 15.81 -7.01 1.88
C VAL A 245 14.82 -7.11 0.74
N PHE A 246 13.59 -7.52 1.07
CA PHE A 246 12.42 -7.41 0.20
C PHE A 246 11.35 -6.55 0.87
N PHE A 247 11.12 -5.36 0.30
CA PHE A 247 9.98 -4.52 0.64
C PHE A 247 8.75 -5.01 -0.12
N HIS A 248 7.76 -5.53 0.61
CA HIS A 248 6.60 -6.18 0.00
C HIS A 248 5.28 -5.56 0.44
N GLY A 249 4.31 -5.58 -0.46
CA GLY A 249 2.97 -5.06 -0.22
C GLY A 249 1.98 -5.50 -1.30
N GLY A 250 0.74 -5.01 -1.19
CA GLY A 250 -0.33 -5.26 -2.15
C GLY A 250 -1.11 -6.57 -1.92
N VAL A 251 -0.47 -7.62 -1.39
CA VAL A 251 -1.11 -8.85 -0.92
C VAL A 251 -0.45 -9.34 0.37
N ALA A 252 -1.15 -10.18 1.14
CA ALA A 252 -0.60 -10.83 2.31
C ALA A 252 0.66 -11.64 1.95
N PHE A 253 1.73 -11.48 2.73
CA PHE A 253 2.96 -12.23 2.50
C PHE A 253 2.93 -13.64 3.10
N THR A 254 2.11 -13.85 4.14
CA THR A 254 2.00 -15.10 4.89
C THR A 254 1.88 -16.35 3.99
N PRO A 255 1.02 -16.38 2.94
CA PRO A 255 0.89 -17.55 2.07
C PRO A 255 2.15 -17.86 1.26
N TYR A 256 2.99 -16.87 0.98
CA TYR A 256 4.19 -17.02 0.15
C TYR A 256 5.46 -17.30 0.95
N ARG A 257 5.43 -17.13 2.28
CA ARG A 257 6.62 -17.14 3.15
C ARG A 257 7.46 -18.42 2.99
N GLU A 258 6.83 -19.59 2.96
CA GLU A 258 7.55 -20.85 2.80
C GLU A 258 8.17 -21.01 1.40
N GLN A 259 7.48 -20.54 0.35
CA GLN A 259 8.05 -20.57 -1.00
C GLN A 259 9.27 -19.63 -1.11
N TYR A 260 9.24 -18.47 -0.47
CA TYR A 260 10.39 -17.57 -0.40
C TYR A 260 11.57 -18.18 0.36
N LYS A 261 11.31 -18.92 1.45
CA LYS A 261 12.34 -19.67 2.18
C LYS A 261 12.95 -20.81 1.38
N GLN A 262 12.31 -21.31 0.33
CA GLN A 262 12.87 -22.35 -0.55
C GLN A 262 13.80 -21.77 -1.63
N VAL A 263 13.60 -20.50 -2.00
CA VAL A 263 14.39 -19.83 -3.05
C VAL A 263 15.43 -18.86 -2.49
N ILE A 264 15.33 -18.48 -1.21
CA ILE A 264 16.29 -17.64 -0.50
C ILE A 264 16.62 -18.30 0.84
N HIS A 265 17.83 -18.86 0.99
CA HIS A 265 18.27 -19.49 2.25
C HIS A 265 19.10 -18.55 3.12
N SER A 266 19.50 -17.39 2.58
CA SER A 266 20.28 -16.39 3.27
C SER A 266 19.60 -15.92 4.56
N LYS A 267 20.26 -16.16 5.70
CA LYS A 267 19.84 -15.64 7.01
C LYS A 267 19.90 -14.11 7.13
N LYS A 268 20.53 -13.44 6.15
CA LYS A 268 20.61 -11.98 6.07
C LYS A 268 19.39 -11.37 5.38
N MET A 269 18.49 -12.20 4.84
CA MET A 269 17.32 -11.72 4.12
C MET A 269 16.25 -11.22 5.09
N HIS A 270 15.84 -9.97 4.89
CA HIS A 270 14.75 -9.35 5.63
C HIS A 270 13.51 -9.19 4.74
N TYR A 271 12.33 -9.37 5.32
CA TYR A 271 11.05 -9.15 4.64
C TYR A 271 10.35 -8.01 5.38
N VAL A 272 10.22 -6.87 4.71
CA VAL A 272 9.66 -5.64 5.30
C VAL A 272 8.31 -5.38 4.65
N GLU A 273 7.25 -5.46 5.43
CA GLU A 273 5.91 -5.19 4.97
C GLU A 273 5.66 -3.67 4.84
N THR A 274 5.02 -3.32 3.75
CA THR A 274 4.57 -1.96 3.43
C THR A 274 3.13 -2.02 2.98
N TYR A 275 2.31 -1.10 3.48
CA TYR A 275 0.93 -0.94 3.05
C TYR A 275 0.80 0.30 2.17
N ASN A 276 0.63 0.05 0.88
CA ASN A 276 0.38 1.07 -0.12
C ASN A 276 -0.66 0.59 -1.14
N ALA A 277 -1.44 1.53 -1.65
CA ALA A 277 -2.46 1.34 -2.67
C ALA A 277 -2.44 2.52 -3.64
N SER A 278 -3.31 2.48 -4.65
CA SER A 278 -3.51 3.61 -5.58
C SER A 278 -3.98 4.88 -4.87
N GLU A 279 -4.67 4.71 -3.75
CA GLU A 279 -5.20 5.75 -2.88
C GLU A 279 -4.13 6.42 -1.98
N GLY A 280 -3.02 5.73 -1.68
CA GLY A 280 -1.98 6.28 -0.83
C GLY A 280 -0.92 5.28 -0.34
N TYR A 281 0.01 5.77 0.46
CA TYR A 281 0.99 4.98 1.21
C TYR A 281 0.70 5.16 2.69
N PHE A 282 0.35 4.08 3.39
CA PHE A 282 -0.28 4.16 4.69
C PHE A 282 0.61 3.68 5.84
N GLY A 283 1.42 2.64 5.61
CA GLY A 283 2.24 2.08 6.69
C GLY A 283 3.46 1.32 6.22
N THR A 284 4.43 1.17 7.12
CA THR A 284 5.62 0.35 6.92
C THR A 284 6.09 -0.25 8.24
N GLN A 285 6.62 -1.47 8.21
CA GLN A 285 7.20 -2.07 9.40
C GLN A 285 8.44 -1.32 9.87
N ASN A 286 8.51 -1.07 11.18
CA ASN A 286 9.65 -0.44 11.84
C ASN A 286 10.35 -1.37 12.85
N ASP A 287 9.94 -2.63 12.92
CA ASP A 287 10.51 -3.70 13.75
C ASP A 287 10.26 -5.03 13.02
N LEU A 288 11.32 -5.80 12.75
CA LEU A 288 11.22 -7.07 12.02
C LEU A 288 10.62 -8.21 12.86
N SER A 289 10.53 -8.04 14.19
CA SER A 289 9.91 -8.99 15.10
C SER A 289 8.41 -8.74 15.30
N ASP A 290 7.91 -7.57 14.87
CA ASP A 290 6.52 -7.15 15.01
C ASP A 290 5.80 -7.24 13.65
N PRO A 291 4.75 -8.05 13.50
CA PRO A 291 3.98 -8.10 12.26
C PRO A 291 3.22 -6.80 11.96
N ALA A 292 3.08 -5.89 12.93
CA ALA A 292 2.36 -4.64 12.73
C ALA A 292 3.21 -3.57 12.03
N MET A 293 2.56 -2.78 11.18
CA MET A 293 3.15 -1.64 10.50
C MET A 293 2.92 -0.36 11.31
N LEU A 294 3.91 0.53 11.30
CA LEU A 294 3.76 1.90 11.78
C LEU A 294 2.87 2.68 10.81
N LEU A 295 1.84 3.37 11.33
CA LEU A 295 0.98 4.26 10.54
C LEU A 295 1.73 5.56 10.21
N MET A 296 1.76 5.93 8.92
CA MET A 296 2.46 7.13 8.44
C MET A 296 1.56 8.36 8.51
N ILE A 297 1.55 8.98 9.69
CA ILE A 297 0.55 10.01 10.04
C ILE A 297 0.88 11.44 9.61
N ASP A 298 2.05 11.74 9.08
CA ASP A 298 2.42 13.10 8.66
C ASP A 298 2.45 13.31 7.13
N TYR A 299 1.83 12.39 6.41
CA TYR A 299 1.75 12.40 4.95
C TYR A 299 0.63 13.33 4.46
N GLY A 300 0.43 13.41 3.15
CA GLY A 300 -0.76 13.97 2.53
C GLY A 300 -2.04 13.18 2.79
N ILE A 301 -2.21 12.55 3.95
CA ILE A 301 -3.34 11.68 4.29
C ILE A 301 -3.82 11.98 5.71
N PHE A 302 -5.09 12.40 5.82
CA PHE A 302 -5.83 12.40 7.06
C PHE A 302 -6.64 11.11 7.17
N TYR A 303 -6.59 10.47 8.34
CA TYR A 303 -7.21 9.17 8.60
C TYR A 303 -8.44 9.30 9.49
N GLU A 304 -9.48 8.58 9.12
CA GLU A 304 -10.62 8.26 9.98
C GLU A 304 -10.88 6.75 9.94
N PHE A 305 -11.56 6.24 10.96
CA PHE A 305 -11.79 4.81 11.15
C PHE A 305 -13.24 4.54 11.53
N ILE A 306 -13.92 3.67 10.80
CA ILE A 306 -15.29 3.28 11.14
C ILE A 306 -15.22 1.88 11.78
N PRO A 307 -15.68 1.68 13.02
CA PRO A 307 -15.80 0.34 13.59
C PRO A 307 -16.54 -0.58 12.62
N LEU A 308 -16.06 -1.80 12.41
CA LEU A 308 -16.61 -2.68 11.37
C LEU A 308 -18.12 -2.91 11.58
N GLU A 309 -18.57 -3.03 12.84
CA GLU A 309 -19.96 -3.19 13.22
C GLU A 309 -20.86 -1.95 12.95
N GLU A 310 -20.26 -0.82 12.56
CA GLU A 310 -20.97 0.41 12.20
C GLU A 310 -20.99 0.67 10.69
N VAL A 311 -20.21 -0.06 9.88
CA VAL A 311 -19.97 0.26 8.46
C VAL A 311 -21.26 0.26 7.63
N ASP A 312 -22.19 -0.66 7.91
CA ASP A 312 -23.44 -0.79 7.15
C ASP A 312 -24.58 0.12 7.67
N LYS A 313 -24.32 0.95 8.69
CA LYS A 313 -25.29 1.94 9.17
C LYS A 313 -25.42 3.08 8.16
N GLU A 314 -26.62 3.65 8.04
CA GLU A 314 -26.90 4.77 7.13
C GLU A 314 -25.96 5.98 7.37
N ASN A 315 -25.60 6.22 8.63
CA ASN A 315 -24.67 7.27 9.02
C ASN A 315 -23.62 6.69 9.99
N PRO A 316 -22.57 6.02 9.48
CA PRO A 316 -21.54 5.43 10.33
C PRO A 316 -20.80 6.52 11.09
N ARG A 317 -20.52 6.29 12.38
CA ARG A 317 -19.58 7.15 13.10
C ARG A 317 -18.16 6.81 12.67
N ALA A 318 -17.50 7.76 12.03
CA ALA A 318 -16.05 7.70 11.85
C ALA A 318 -15.33 8.29 13.08
N TYR A 319 -14.23 7.64 13.45
CA TYR A 319 -13.40 7.90 14.61
C TYR A 319 -12.11 8.54 14.12
N CYS A 320 -11.66 9.61 14.77
CA CYS A 320 -10.30 10.10 14.58
C CYS A 320 -9.29 9.15 15.26
N LEU A 321 -7.99 9.36 15.00
CA LEU A 321 -6.93 8.44 15.43
C LEU A 321 -6.89 8.25 16.96
N GLU A 322 -7.27 9.27 17.72
CA GLU A 322 -7.31 9.30 19.18
C GLU A 322 -8.44 8.43 19.74
N GLU A 323 -9.54 8.31 18.99
CA GLU A 323 -10.74 7.57 19.38
C GLU A 323 -10.61 6.06 19.14
N VAL A 324 -9.62 5.60 18.35
CA VAL A 324 -9.48 4.16 18.04
C VAL A 324 -9.13 3.35 19.29
N GLU A 325 -9.63 2.12 19.31
CA GLU A 325 -9.43 1.13 20.36
C GLU A 325 -8.49 0.02 19.85
N LEU A 326 -7.71 -0.54 20.77
CA LEU A 326 -6.83 -1.65 20.43
C LEU A 326 -7.64 -2.91 20.15
N ASN A 327 -7.13 -3.74 19.24
CA ASN A 327 -7.69 -5.04 18.87
C ASN A 327 -9.10 -5.02 18.27
N LYS A 328 -9.61 -3.84 17.92
CA LYS A 328 -10.88 -3.65 17.22
C LYS A 328 -10.65 -3.49 15.72
N ASN A 329 -11.54 -4.06 14.90
CA ASN A 329 -11.47 -3.95 13.45
C ASN A 329 -12.14 -2.67 13.00
N TYR A 330 -11.49 -1.95 12.09
CA TYR A 330 -11.99 -0.71 11.52
C TYR A 330 -11.90 -0.74 10.01
N ALA A 331 -12.93 -0.23 9.32
CA ALA A 331 -12.81 0.20 7.94
C ALA A 331 -12.02 1.52 7.88
N MET A 332 -11.02 1.59 7.00
CA MET A 332 -10.21 2.79 6.85
C MET A 332 -10.87 3.80 5.90
N VAL A 333 -10.94 5.05 6.36
CA VAL A 333 -11.45 6.19 5.61
C VAL A 333 -10.33 7.23 5.53
N ILE A 334 -10.13 7.82 4.35
CA ILE A 334 -9.03 8.75 4.12
C ILE A 334 -9.49 10.05 3.46
N SER A 335 -8.79 11.14 3.77
CA SER A 335 -8.79 12.36 2.98
C SER A 335 -7.37 12.67 2.53
N THR A 336 -7.14 12.93 1.25
CA THR A 336 -5.79 12.97 0.68
C THR A 336 -5.49 14.21 -0.13
N SER A 337 -4.19 14.47 -0.31
CA SER A 337 -3.67 15.46 -1.27
C SER A 337 -3.92 15.09 -2.75
N CYS A 338 -4.65 14.00 -3.04
CA CYS A 338 -5.18 13.68 -4.38
C CYS A 338 -6.62 14.18 -4.61
N GLY A 339 -7.27 14.75 -3.58
CA GLY A 339 -8.68 15.13 -3.66
C GLY A 339 -9.66 13.97 -3.39
N LEU A 340 -9.20 12.90 -2.74
CA LEU A 340 -10.11 11.96 -2.09
C LEU A 340 -10.53 12.58 -0.75
N TRP A 341 -11.82 12.65 -0.45
CA TRP A 341 -12.35 13.29 0.76
C TRP A 341 -13.27 12.32 1.48
N ARG A 342 -12.97 12.00 2.75
CA ARG A 342 -13.65 10.98 3.57
C ARG A 342 -13.94 9.70 2.77
N TYR A 343 -12.98 9.28 1.96
CA TYR A 343 -13.09 8.17 1.03
C TYR A 343 -12.83 6.84 1.74
N MET A 344 -13.80 5.93 1.70
CA MET A 344 -13.65 4.58 2.22
C MET A 344 -12.90 3.72 1.21
N ILE A 345 -11.67 3.32 1.56
CA ILE A 345 -10.78 2.57 0.66
C ILE A 345 -11.21 1.11 0.47
N GLY A 346 -11.99 0.59 1.42
CA GLY A 346 -12.50 -0.78 1.42
C GLY A 346 -11.57 -1.80 2.07
N ASP A 347 -10.56 -1.36 2.81
CA ASP A 347 -9.65 -2.20 3.60
C ASP A 347 -10.00 -2.10 5.09
N THR A 348 -9.81 -3.21 5.80
CA THR A 348 -9.98 -3.27 7.25
C THR A 348 -8.64 -3.40 7.95
N VAL A 349 -8.50 -2.67 9.06
CA VAL A 349 -7.29 -2.66 9.88
C VAL A 349 -7.63 -2.86 11.35
N LYS A 350 -6.65 -3.34 12.10
CA LYS A 350 -6.73 -3.49 13.55
C LYS A 350 -5.48 -2.92 14.21
N PHE A 351 -5.68 -2.04 15.19
CA PHE A 351 -4.58 -1.42 15.92
C PHE A 351 -4.03 -2.34 17.00
N THR A 352 -2.71 -2.50 17.02
CA THR A 352 -1.97 -3.28 18.03
C THR A 352 -1.23 -2.37 19.02
N SER A 353 -1.02 -1.10 18.66
CA SER A 353 -0.42 -0.07 19.52
C SER A 353 -1.01 1.30 19.17
N LYS A 354 -1.06 2.20 20.16
CA LYS A 354 -1.40 3.63 19.99
C LYS A 354 -0.18 4.55 20.12
N ASN A 355 0.92 4.11 20.74
CA ASN A 355 2.10 4.94 21.00
C ASN A 355 3.41 4.24 20.59
N PRO A 356 3.85 4.37 19.32
CA PRO A 356 3.13 4.98 18.20
C PRO A 356 1.99 4.07 17.69
N TYR A 357 1.14 4.63 16.83
CA TYR A 357 0.06 3.86 16.19
C TYR A 357 0.62 2.79 15.26
N LYS A 358 0.37 1.53 15.61
CA LYS A 358 0.70 0.38 14.78
C LYS A 358 -0.55 -0.43 14.47
N PHE A 359 -0.61 -0.97 13.26
CA PHE A 359 -1.77 -1.71 12.79
C PHE A 359 -1.37 -2.92 11.94
N VAL A 360 -2.28 -3.87 11.85
CA VAL A 360 -2.25 -4.98 10.89
C VAL A 360 -3.43 -4.86 9.95
N ILE A 361 -3.27 -5.29 8.70
CA ILE A 361 -4.38 -5.42 7.75
C ILE A 361 -5.14 -6.70 8.09
N THR A 362 -6.46 -6.59 8.25
CA THR A 362 -7.31 -7.72 8.66
C THR A 362 -8.19 -8.24 7.53
N GLY A 363 -8.29 -7.50 6.43
CA GLY A 363 -9.05 -7.91 5.25
C GLY A 363 -9.59 -6.72 4.48
N ARG A 364 -10.76 -6.92 3.86
CA ARG A 364 -11.48 -5.91 3.09
C ARG A 364 -12.92 -5.82 3.55
N THR A 365 -13.52 -4.63 3.46
CA THR A 365 -14.91 -4.39 3.88
C THR A 365 -15.94 -5.15 3.05
N LYS A 366 -15.57 -5.68 1.88
CA LYS A 366 -16.45 -6.47 1.00
C LYS A 366 -16.02 -7.93 0.84
N HIS A 367 -14.90 -8.34 1.45
CA HIS A 367 -14.41 -9.73 1.39
C HIS A 367 -14.45 -10.34 2.79
N PHE A 368 -15.67 -10.70 3.18
CA PHE A 368 -15.95 -11.46 4.39
C PHE A 368 -17.02 -12.49 4.07
N ILE A 369 -16.99 -13.61 4.78
CA ILE A 369 -18.08 -14.59 4.77
C ILE A 369 -18.90 -14.33 6.02
N ASN A 370 -20.17 -13.99 5.84
CA ASN A 370 -21.13 -13.87 6.94
C ASN A 370 -22.40 -14.64 6.56
N ALA A 371 -22.43 -15.91 6.95
CA ALA A 371 -23.51 -16.84 6.66
C ALA A 371 -24.30 -17.24 7.91
N PHE A 372 -23.68 -17.24 9.08
CA PHE A 372 -24.31 -17.62 10.37
C PHE A 372 -24.18 -16.53 11.45
N GLY A 373 -23.95 -15.27 11.04
CA GLY A 373 -23.78 -14.11 11.93
C GLY A 373 -22.33 -13.80 12.30
N GLU A 374 -21.38 -14.58 11.79
CA GLU A 374 -19.95 -14.37 11.91
C GLU A 374 -19.44 -13.39 10.85
N GLU A 375 -18.61 -12.43 11.23
CA GLU A 375 -17.91 -11.57 10.26
C GLU A 375 -16.55 -12.20 9.93
N LEU A 376 -16.55 -13.34 9.24
CA LEU A 376 -15.32 -14.07 8.89
C LEU A 376 -14.55 -13.31 7.80
N ILE A 377 -13.58 -12.50 8.22
CA ILE A 377 -12.64 -11.82 7.33
C ILE A 377 -11.50 -12.74 6.87
N VAL A 378 -10.81 -12.33 5.80
CA VAL A 378 -9.67 -13.07 5.21
C VAL A 378 -8.60 -13.45 6.25
N ASP A 379 -8.26 -12.54 7.19
CA ASP A 379 -7.29 -12.81 8.26
C ASP A 379 -7.70 -14.01 9.16
N ASN A 380 -8.99 -14.21 9.41
CA ASN A 380 -9.48 -15.36 10.18
C ASN A 380 -9.28 -16.67 9.40
N ALA A 381 -9.59 -16.66 8.10
CA ALA A 381 -9.41 -17.82 7.23
C ALA A 381 -7.93 -18.19 7.08
N GLU A 382 -7.05 -17.21 6.85
CA GLU A 382 -5.60 -17.45 6.73
C GLU A 382 -5.00 -18.02 8.02
N LYS A 383 -5.42 -17.54 9.20
CA LYS A 383 -4.99 -18.11 10.49
C LYS A 383 -5.45 -19.55 10.69
N GLY A 384 -6.69 -19.85 10.31
CA GLY A 384 -7.22 -21.22 10.34
C GLY A 384 -6.41 -22.15 9.45
N LEU A 385 -6.15 -21.72 8.21
CA LEU A 385 -5.39 -22.47 7.21
C LEU A 385 -3.92 -22.68 7.66
N ALA A 386 -3.28 -21.63 8.17
CA ALA A 386 -1.92 -21.71 8.69
C ALA A 386 -1.80 -22.72 9.84
N LYS A 387 -2.78 -22.75 10.75
CA LYS A 387 -2.83 -23.74 11.83
C LYS A 387 -2.98 -25.16 11.29
N ALA A 388 -3.89 -25.39 10.34
CA ALA A 388 -4.11 -26.70 9.72
C ALA A 388 -2.86 -27.20 8.98
N CYS A 389 -2.16 -26.33 8.24
CA CYS A 389 -0.90 -26.65 7.59
C CYS A 389 0.19 -27.04 8.59
N ALA A 390 0.29 -26.32 9.72
CA ALA A 390 1.27 -26.63 10.76
C ALA A 390 1.03 -28.02 11.40
N GLU A 391 -0.23 -28.42 11.59
CA GLU A 391 -0.59 -29.72 12.17
C GLU A 391 -0.43 -30.89 11.19
N THR A 392 -0.61 -30.64 9.89
CA THR A 392 -0.61 -31.70 8.85
C THR A 392 0.71 -31.82 8.09
N GLY A 393 1.56 -30.80 8.14
CA GLY A 393 2.74 -30.67 7.27
C GLY A 393 2.40 -30.33 5.81
N ALA A 394 1.14 -30.06 5.49
CA ALA A 394 0.71 -29.67 4.15
C ALA A 394 1.11 -28.21 3.83
N GLN A 395 1.27 -27.90 2.54
CA GLN A 395 1.47 -26.53 2.04
C GLN A 395 0.31 -26.10 1.15
N VAL A 396 -0.14 -24.86 1.32
CA VAL A 396 -1.22 -24.28 0.50
C VAL A 396 -0.68 -23.98 -0.89
N CYS A 397 -1.31 -24.54 -1.92
CA CYS A 397 -1.09 -24.13 -3.31
C CYS A 397 -2.00 -22.95 -3.66
N GLU A 398 -3.31 -23.17 -3.55
CA GLU A 398 -4.39 -22.18 -3.66
C GLU A 398 -5.53 -22.59 -2.72
N TYR A 399 -6.40 -21.66 -2.33
CA TYR A 399 -7.60 -21.96 -1.56
C TYR A 399 -8.76 -21.05 -1.95
N SER A 400 -9.97 -21.55 -1.71
CA SER A 400 -11.20 -20.77 -1.66
C SER A 400 -11.92 -21.15 -0.38
N ALA A 401 -12.74 -20.24 0.15
CA ALA A 401 -13.55 -20.50 1.33
C ALA A 401 -15.00 -20.14 1.03
N ALA A 402 -15.92 -21.00 1.45
CA ALA A 402 -17.35 -20.76 1.30
C ALA A 402 -18.12 -21.24 2.54
N PRO A 403 -19.27 -20.60 2.87
CA PRO A 403 -20.14 -21.12 3.90
C PRO A 403 -20.84 -22.39 3.43
N VAL A 404 -20.86 -23.40 4.30
CA VAL A 404 -21.61 -24.65 4.13
C VAL A 404 -22.81 -24.59 5.08
N PHE A 405 -23.99 -24.38 4.50
CA PHE A 405 -25.25 -24.36 5.24
C PHE A 405 -25.60 -25.76 5.76
N MET A 406 -26.34 -25.80 6.88
CA MET A 406 -26.77 -27.05 7.51
C MET A 406 -27.58 -27.92 6.56
N ASP A 407 -27.27 -29.22 6.54
CA ASP A 407 -28.05 -30.28 5.91
C ASP A 407 -28.36 -31.39 6.93
N GLU A 408 -29.00 -32.50 6.50
CA GLU A 408 -29.37 -33.62 7.38
C GLU A 408 -28.18 -34.30 8.08
N HIS A 409 -26.93 -34.01 7.69
CA HIS A 409 -25.74 -34.71 8.16
C HIS A 409 -24.64 -33.79 8.72
N ALA A 410 -24.75 -32.46 8.57
CA ALA A 410 -23.70 -31.53 8.96
C ALA A 410 -24.21 -30.24 9.61
N LYS A 411 -23.49 -29.79 10.64
CA LYS A 411 -23.64 -28.44 11.21
C LYS A 411 -23.06 -27.38 10.26
N CYS A 412 -23.60 -26.16 10.35
CA CYS A 412 -23.06 -24.96 9.71
C CYS A 412 -21.55 -24.82 9.96
N ARG A 413 -20.78 -24.57 8.90
CA ARG A 413 -19.32 -24.34 8.96
C ARG A 413 -18.85 -23.55 7.74
N HIS A 414 -17.60 -23.11 7.75
CA HIS A 414 -16.89 -22.73 6.53
C HIS A 414 -16.01 -23.89 6.08
N GLN A 415 -15.89 -24.09 4.77
CA GLN A 415 -14.94 -25.05 4.19
C GLN A 415 -14.05 -24.40 3.15
#